data_AF-A0A519UHR8-F1
#
_entry.id   AF-A0A519UHR8-F1
#
_cell.length_a   1.000
_cell.length_b   1.000
_cell.length_c   1.000
_cell.angle_alpha   90.00
_cell.angle_beta   90.00
_cell.angle_gamma   90.00
#
_symmetry.space_group_name_H-M   'P 1'
#
loop_
_entity.id
_entity.type
_entity.pdbx_description
1 polymer ?
#
loop_
_entity_poly.entity_id
_entity_poly.type
_entity_poly.pdbx_seq_one_letter_code
_entity_poly.pdbx_strand_id
1 'polypeptide(L)'
;MRPKYISLLPALGLLAACGSGPSQQEKAQAQAETPATTVTTPKDETVHLPAPYATKSVTKRVDIIDWPAGQTPTAPAGFTVTEFAGNLHSPRWAYVAPNGDVFVAEATNTSPLGAT
;
A
#
# COMPACT_ATOMS: atom_id res chain seq x y z
N MET A 1 7.56 -69.39 -1.94
CA MET A 1 8.89 -69.07 -2.47
C MET A 1 8.79 -67.75 -3.22
N ARG A 2 9.46 -66.68 -2.74
CA ARG A 2 9.44 -65.35 -3.38
C ARG A 2 10.59 -65.26 -4.39
N PRO A 3 10.37 -64.71 -5.59
CA PRO A 3 11.43 -64.01 -6.29
C PRO A 3 11.07 -62.52 -6.47
N LYS A 4 11.99 -61.69 -6.00
CA LYS A 4 12.10 -60.25 -6.26
C LYS A 4 12.30 -60.00 -7.76
N TYR A 5 11.59 -59.04 -8.34
CA TYR A 5 12.11 -58.24 -9.46
C TYR A 5 11.75 -56.77 -9.27
N ILE A 6 12.80 -56.00 -9.00
CA ILE A 6 12.88 -54.55 -9.09
C ILE A 6 13.06 -54.23 -10.58
N SER A 7 12.21 -53.39 -11.15
CA SER A 7 12.47 -52.68 -12.41
C SER A 7 11.57 -51.43 -12.41
N LEU A 8 12.13 -50.28 -12.02
CA LEU A 8 12.52 -49.16 -12.88
C LEU A 8 11.33 -48.27 -13.33
N LEU A 9 11.35 -47.03 -12.81
CA LEU A 9 10.57 -45.84 -13.17
C LEU A 9 10.68 -45.49 -14.68
N PRO A 10 9.76 -44.72 -15.30
CA PRO A 10 9.49 -43.34 -14.85
C PRO A 10 8.02 -42.90 -14.84
N ALA A 11 7.63 -42.27 -13.72
CA ALA A 11 6.56 -41.31 -13.67
C ALA A 11 7.00 -40.05 -14.45
N LEU A 12 6.55 -39.93 -15.69
CA LEU A 12 6.78 -38.76 -16.54
C LEU A 12 5.43 -38.13 -16.89
N GLY A 13 5.25 -36.88 -16.48
CA GLY A 13 4.23 -35.99 -17.05
C GLY A 13 3.11 -35.56 -16.13
N LEU A 14 3.39 -34.69 -15.16
CA LEU A 14 2.37 -33.81 -14.56
C LEU A 14 3.03 -32.53 -14.01
N LEU A 15 3.66 -31.77 -14.90
CA LEU A 15 4.21 -30.43 -14.63
C LEU A 15 3.81 -29.50 -15.78
N ALA A 16 2.51 -29.22 -15.91
CA ALA A 16 2.00 -28.19 -16.83
C ALA A 16 0.67 -27.65 -16.32
N ALA A 17 0.65 -26.98 -15.16
CA ALA A 17 -0.56 -26.31 -14.68
C ALA A 17 -0.29 -25.09 -13.80
N CYS A 18 0.82 -24.38 -14.01
CA CYS A 18 1.04 -23.07 -13.40
C CYS A 18 1.49 -22.11 -14.50
N GLY A 19 0.53 -21.42 -15.11
CA GLY A 19 0.79 -20.42 -16.15
C GLY A 19 -0.45 -19.93 -16.91
N SER A 20 -1.55 -20.69 -16.89
CA SER A 20 -2.82 -20.24 -17.48
C SER A 20 -3.64 -19.48 -16.44
N GLY A 21 -3.85 -18.19 -16.69
CA GLY A 21 -4.81 -17.37 -15.95
C GLY A 21 -6.25 -17.93 -16.05
N PRO A 22 -7.21 -17.32 -15.34
CA PRO A 22 -8.57 -17.82 -15.24
C PRO A 22 -9.19 -18.04 -16.63
N SER A 23 -9.88 -19.18 -16.77
CA SER A 23 -10.49 -19.59 -18.03
C SER A 23 -11.58 -18.60 -18.46
N GLN A 24 -11.96 -18.61 -19.75
CA GLN A 24 -13.09 -17.78 -20.24
C GLN A 24 -14.38 -18.06 -19.45
N GLN A 25 -14.59 -19.30 -19.00
CA GLN A 25 -15.74 -19.69 -18.20
C GLN A 25 -15.68 -19.12 -16.79
N GLU A 26 -14.51 -19.13 -16.16
CA GLU A 26 -14.28 -18.57 -14.82
C GLU A 26 -14.45 -17.05 -14.80
N LYS A 27 -14.01 -16.36 -15.85
CA LYS A 27 -14.25 -14.92 -16.03
C LYS A 27 -15.73 -14.59 -16.24
N ALA A 28 -16.45 -15.43 -16.99
CA ALA A 28 -17.88 -15.27 -17.22
C ALA A 28 -18.69 -15.50 -15.93
N GLN A 29 -18.30 -16.46 -15.10
CA GLN A 29 -18.91 -16.70 -13.79
C GLN A 29 -18.64 -15.54 -12.82
N ALA A 30 -17.41 -15.02 -12.76
CA ALA A 30 -17.08 -13.88 -11.90
C ALA A 30 -17.88 -12.61 -12.26
N GLN A 31 -18.16 -12.39 -13.55
CA GLN A 31 -19.01 -11.29 -14.03
C GLN A 31 -20.51 -11.50 -13.72
N ALA A 32 -20.98 -12.74 -13.63
CA ALA A 32 -22.35 -13.06 -13.25
C ALA A 32 -22.57 -12.94 -11.73
N GLU A 33 -21.57 -13.33 -10.93
CA GLU A 33 -21.60 -13.26 -9.46
C GLU A 33 -21.40 -11.83 -8.93
N THR A 34 -20.69 -10.99 -9.70
CA THR A 34 -20.44 -9.58 -9.36
C THR A 34 -20.92 -8.68 -10.51
N PRO A 35 -22.25 -8.43 -10.62
CA PRO A 35 -22.76 -7.62 -11.72
C PRO A 35 -22.20 -6.20 -11.61
N ALA A 36 -21.50 -5.76 -12.65
CA ALA A 36 -21.04 -4.39 -12.76
C ALA A 36 -22.26 -3.46 -12.80
N THR A 37 -22.28 -2.47 -11.92
CA THR A 37 -23.28 -1.40 -12.00
C THR A 37 -22.83 -0.43 -13.09
N THR A 38 -23.38 -0.56 -14.28
CA THR A 38 -23.20 0.43 -15.34
C THR A 38 -24.06 1.65 -15.00
N VAL A 39 -23.44 2.73 -14.57
CA VAL A 39 -24.11 4.02 -14.43
C VAL A 39 -24.19 4.65 -15.82
N THR A 40 -25.39 4.69 -16.41
CA THR A 40 -25.64 5.40 -17.66
C THR A 40 -25.73 6.89 -17.35
N THR A 41 -24.62 7.61 -17.51
CA THR A 41 -24.65 9.08 -17.54
C THR A 41 -25.48 9.51 -18.75
N PRO A 42 -26.41 10.48 -18.64
CA PRO A 42 -27.12 11.02 -19.79
C PRO A 42 -26.11 11.45 -20.87
N LYS A 43 -26.21 10.84 -22.06
CA LYS A 43 -25.30 11.09 -23.19
C LYS A 43 -25.33 12.54 -23.70
N ASP A 44 -26.39 13.27 -23.35
CA ASP A 44 -26.70 14.61 -23.84
C ASP A 44 -26.49 15.72 -22.78
N GLU A 45 -25.94 15.40 -21.61
CA GLU A 45 -25.51 16.44 -20.69
C GLU A 45 -24.11 16.93 -21.10
N THR A 46 -24.07 18.11 -21.70
CA THR A 46 -22.81 18.77 -22.07
C THR A 46 -22.10 19.20 -20.79
N VAL A 47 -21.22 18.34 -20.28
CA VAL A 47 -20.38 18.65 -19.12
C VAL A 47 -19.40 19.75 -19.50
N HIS A 48 -19.71 20.99 -19.10
CA HIS A 48 -18.85 22.14 -19.29
C HIS A 48 -17.71 22.13 -18.26
N LEU A 49 -16.65 21.36 -18.54
CA LEU A 49 -15.42 21.42 -17.76
C LEU A 49 -14.52 22.55 -18.27
N PRO A 50 -13.85 23.29 -17.37
CA PRO A 50 -12.78 24.19 -17.79
C PRO A 50 -11.69 23.41 -18.50
N ALA A 51 -11.03 24.05 -19.46
CA ALA A 51 -9.89 23.45 -20.15
C ALA A 51 -8.81 23.03 -19.13
N PRO A 52 -8.04 21.96 -19.41
CA PRO A 52 -6.86 21.64 -18.61
C PRO A 52 -6.00 22.89 -18.39
N TYR A 53 -5.54 23.10 -17.15
CA TYR A 53 -4.74 24.26 -16.73
C TYR A 53 -5.45 25.62 -16.79
N ALA A 54 -6.79 25.66 -16.69
CA ALA A 54 -7.55 26.92 -16.61
C ALA A 54 -7.14 27.84 -15.44
N THR A 55 -6.47 27.30 -14.42
CA THR A 55 -5.86 28.09 -13.34
C THR A 55 -4.43 27.62 -13.09
N LYS A 56 -3.62 28.49 -12.48
CA LYS A 56 -2.29 28.12 -12.01
C LYS A 56 -2.39 27.14 -10.84
N SER A 57 -1.49 26.17 -10.80
CA SER A 57 -1.34 25.29 -9.65
C SER A 57 -0.94 26.11 -8.42
N VAL A 58 -1.60 25.85 -7.30
CA VAL A 58 -1.27 26.40 -5.99
C VAL A 58 -1.00 25.28 -5.01
N THR A 59 -0.12 25.50 -4.05
CA THR A 59 0.18 24.54 -2.99
C THR A 59 0.10 25.26 -1.65
N LYS A 60 -0.62 24.65 -0.70
CA LYS A 60 -0.64 25.09 0.70
C LYS A 60 0.08 24.02 1.53
N ARG A 61 1.33 24.26 1.88
CA ARG A 61 2.10 23.39 2.77
C ARG A 61 1.82 23.75 4.22
N VAL A 62 2.04 22.79 5.11
CA VAL A 62 2.02 23.02 6.56
C VAL A 62 3.41 23.42 7.00
N ASP A 63 3.50 24.32 7.98
CA ASP A 63 4.74 24.61 8.69
C ASP A 63 4.90 23.58 9.81
N ILE A 64 6.10 23.02 9.90
CA ILE A 64 6.44 22.09 10.98
C ILE A 64 7.01 22.92 12.13
N ILE A 65 6.39 22.78 13.30
CA ILE A 65 6.82 23.43 14.55
C ILE A 65 7.22 22.32 15.51
N ASP A 66 8.43 22.41 16.05
CA ASP A 66 8.92 21.47 17.05
C ASP A 66 8.17 21.62 18.37
N TRP A 67 8.22 20.56 19.18
CA TRP A 67 7.67 20.63 20.52
C TRP A 67 8.50 21.58 21.40
N PRO A 68 7.87 22.35 22.28
CA PRO A 68 8.61 23.07 23.31
C PRO A 68 9.44 22.10 24.15
N ALA A 69 10.60 22.56 24.63
CA ALA A 69 11.50 21.72 25.42
C ALA A 69 10.77 21.07 26.61
N GLY A 70 10.90 19.75 26.74
CA GLY A 70 10.27 18.97 27.81
C GLY A 70 8.76 18.73 27.65
N GLN A 71 8.17 19.09 26.50
CA GLN A 71 6.76 18.83 26.22
C GLN A 71 6.57 17.66 25.25
N THR A 72 5.51 16.89 25.49
CA THR A 72 5.06 15.79 24.65
C THR A 72 3.55 15.89 24.40
N PRO A 73 3.02 15.28 23.34
CA PRO A 73 1.58 15.15 23.15
C PRO A 73 0.88 14.52 24.35
N THR A 74 -0.34 14.98 24.64
CA THR A 74 -1.17 14.41 25.70
C THR A 74 -1.70 13.04 25.29
N ALA A 75 -1.32 12.01 26.04
CA ALA A 75 -1.82 10.66 25.85
C ALA A 75 -3.23 10.49 26.44
N PRO A 76 -4.06 9.58 25.91
CA PRO A 76 -5.28 9.14 26.57
C PRO A 76 -5.00 8.50 27.94
N ALA A 77 -6.03 8.40 28.79
CA ALA A 77 -5.91 7.76 30.09
C ALA A 77 -5.39 6.31 29.98
N GLY A 78 -4.43 5.94 30.82
CA GLY A 78 -3.77 4.63 30.78
C GLY A 78 -2.58 4.52 29.84
N PHE A 79 -2.24 5.57 29.09
CA PHE A 79 -1.06 5.61 28.21
C PHE A 79 -0.05 6.66 28.67
N THR A 80 1.21 6.48 28.28
CA THR A 80 2.30 7.42 28.50
C THR A 80 3.04 7.61 27.18
N VAL A 81 3.35 8.86 26.85
CA VAL A 81 4.16 9.20 25.68
C VAL A 81 5.59 9.43 26.15
N THR A 82 6.53 8.74 25.53
CA THR A 82 7.97 8.90 25.76
C THR A 82 8.63 9.11 24.40
N GLU A 83 9.57 10.05 24.32
CA GLU A 83 10.38 10.21 23.11
C GLU A 83 11.30 9.00 22.94
N PHE A 84 11.22 8.34 21.78
CA PHE A 84 12.05 7.18 21.45
C PHE A 84 13.31 7.58 20.68
N ALA A 85 13.16 8.46 19.69
CA ALA A 85 14.25 9.02 18.89
C ALA A 85 13.82 10.39 18.32
N GLY A 86 14.77 11.29 18.16
CA GLY A 86 14.58 12.63 17.59
C GLY A 86 15.52 12.92 16.42
N ASN A 87 15.51 14.16 15.91
CA ASN A 87 16.37 14.62 14.80
C ASN A 87 16.24 13.83 13.49
N LEU A 88 15.03 13.32 13.19
CA LEU A 88 14.72 12.61 11.94
C LEU A 88 14.17 13.57 10.88
N HIS A 89 14.53 13.35 9.62
CA HIS A 89 14.12 14.14 8.47
C HIS A 89 12.90 13.51 7.79
N SER A 90 11.73 14.10 8.02
CA SER A 90 10.46 13.66 7.44
C SER A 90 10.23 12.14 7.60
N PRO A 91 10.26 11.58 8.83
CA PRO A 91 10.06 10.15 9.05
C PRO A 91 8.65 9.72 8.63
N ARG A 92 8.54 8.52 8.04
CA ARG A 92 7.28 7.97 7.53
C ARG A 92 6.93 6.66 8.21
N TRP A 93 7.49 5.57 7.72
CA TRP A 93 7.19 4.23 8.20
C TRP A 93 8.24 3.80 9.22
N ALA A 94 7.78 3.12 10.27
CA ALA A 94 8.62 2.45 11.24
C ALA A 94 8.33 0.94 11.20
N TYR A 95 9.38 0.12 11.36
CA TYR A 95 9.28 -1.33 11.43
C TYR A 95 10.12 -1.86 12.59
N VAL A 96 9.50 -2.69 13.43
CA VAL A 96 10.19 -3.37 14.52
C VAL A 96 10.54 -4.78 14.06
N ALA A 97 11.82 -5.09 13.98
CA ALA A 97 12.29 -6.41 13.58
C ALA A 97 12.21 -7.42 14.75
N PRO A 98 12.24 -8.73 14.48
CA PRO A 98 12.15 -9.76 15.53
C PRO A 98 13.27 -9.71 16.58
N ASN A 99 14.40 -9.09 16.26
CA ASN A 99 15.52 -8.88 17.19
C ASN A 99 15.35 -7.64 18.08
N GLY A 100 14.29 -6.85 17.88
CA GLY A 100 14.00 -5.62 18.63
C GLY A 100 14.53 -4.34 17.98
N ASP A 101 15.24 -4.42 16.86
CA ASP A 101 15.70 -3.23 16.15
C ASP A 101 14.51 -2.47 15.53
N VAL A 102 14.59 -1.14 15.55
CA VAL A 102 13.59 -0.26 14.98
C VAL A 102 14.17 0.45 13.76
N PHE A 103 13.63 0.12 12.59
CA PHE A 103 13.95 0.78 11.32
C PHE A 103 12.96 1.90 11.07
N VAL A 104 13.46 3.08 10.68
CA VAL A 104 12.63 4.23 10.29
C VAL A 104 13.00 4.69 8.89
N ALA A 105 12.00 4.88 8.03
CA ALA A 105 12.19 5.39 6.68
C ALA A 105 12.04 6.92 6.65
N GLU A 106 13.08 7.61 6.20
CA GLU A 106 13.09 9.06 5.95
C GLU A 106 12.70 9.36 4.49
N ALA A 107 11.84 10.34 4.28
CA ALA A 107 11.45 10.77 2.94
C ALA A 107 12.39 11.87 2.42
N THR A 108 12.63 11.87 1.10
CA THR A 108 13.39 12.93 0.42
C THR A 108 12.66 14.27 0.35
N ASN A 109 11.34 14.26 0.49
CA ASN A 109 10.52 15.47 0.40
C ASN A 109 10.40 16.10 1.79
N THR A 110 11.19 17.14 2.05
CA THR A 110 11.10 17.90 3.29
C THR A 110 10.15 19.08 3.12
N SER A 111 9.22 19.25 4.06
CA SER A 111 8.68 20.60 4.31
C SER A 111 9.69 21.28 5.23
N PRO A 112 10.15 22.50 4.93
CA PRO A 112 11.06 23.19 5.83
C PRO A 112 10.39 23.34 7.20
N LEU A 113 11.12 23.03 8.26
CA LEU A 113 10.78 23.50 9.61
C LEU A 113 10.59 25.01 9.52
N GLY A 114 9.50 25.51 10.09
CA GLY A 114 9.11 26.92 9.93
C GLY A 114 10.30 27.83 10.18
N ALA A 115 10.73 28.57 9.15
CA ALA A 115 11.75 29.58 9.29
C ALA A 115 11.16 30.68 10.18
N THR A 116 11.62 30.76 11.42
CA THR A 116 11.40 31.90 12.33
C THR A 116 12.05 33.17 11.78
#